data_AF-A0A967M3S0-F1
#
_entry.id   AF-A0A967M3S0-F1
#
_cell.length_a   1.000
_cell.length_b   1.000
_cell.length_c   1.000
_cell.angle_alpha   90.00
_cell.angle_beta   90.00
_cell.angle_gamma   90.00
#
_symmetry.space_group_name_H-M   'P 1'
#
loop_
_entity.id
_entity.type
_entity.pdbx_description
1 polymer ?
#
loop_
_entity_poly.entity_id
_entity_poly.type
_entity_poly.pdbx_seq_one_letter_code
_entity_poly.pdbx_strand_id
1 'polypeptide(L)' 'LSKYVRLELDNLHAEDIRVEFTGRSQGLPKNVRKDLEAARELTKDNASMLVNFAVNYGSRT' A
#
# COMPACT_ATOMS: atom_id res chain seq x y z
N LEU A 1 12.58 -2.43 5.39
CA LEU A 1 11.52 -2.01 4.43
C LEU A 1 10.13 -1.98 5.07
N SER A 2 9.72 -2.97 5.88
CA SER A 2 8.34 -3.04 6.43
C SER A 2 7.94 -1.93 7.41
N LYS A 3 8.87 -1.43 8.25
CA LYS A 3 8.55 -0.35 9.22
C LYS A 3 8.24 0.99 8.56
N TYR A 4 8.96 1.33 7.49
CA TYR A 4 8.77 2.60 6.79
C TYR A 4 7.41 2.67 6.08
N VAL A 5 6.98 1.58 5.45
CA VAL A 5 5.68 1.52 4.76
C VAL A 5 4.53 1.77 5.74
N ARG A 6 4.58 1.21 6.96
CA ARG A 6 3.54 1.44 7.97
C ARG A 6 3.50 2.87 8.50
N LEU A 7 4.66 3.44 8.81
CA LEU A 7 4.73 4.81 9.35
C LEU A 7 4.20 5.83 8.32
N GLU A 8 4.58 5.65 7.06
CA GLU A 8 4.04 6.47 5.97
C GLU A 8 2.53 6.24 5.79
N LEU A 9 2.04 5.03 6.02
CA LEU A 9 0.62 4.73 5.83
C LEU A 9 -0.29 5.44 6.83
N ASP A 10 0.11 5.51 8.09
CA ASP A 10 -0.64 6.23 9.13
C ASP A 10 -0.70 7.73 8.80
N ASN A 11 0.40 8.29 8.28
CA ASN A 11 0.44 9.68 7.82
C ASN A 11 -0.48 9.89 6.60
N LEU A 12 -0.44 9.00 5.61
CA LEU A 12 -1.33 9.07 4.45
C LEU A 12 -2.81 8.98 4.86
N HIS A 13 -3.13 8.12 5.82
CA HIS A 13 -4.48 8.02 6.33
C HIS A 13 -4.92 9.31 7.07
N ALA A 14 -4.04 9.88 7.90
CA ALA A 14 -4.30 11.13 8.60
C ALA A 14 -4.52 12.33 7.66
N GLU A 15 -3.88 12.32 6.49
CA GLU A 15 -4.03 13.32 5.43
C GLU A 15 -5.26 13.06 4.51
N ASP A 16 -6.14 12.12 4.87
CA ASP A 16 -7.31 11.71 4.07
C ASP A 16 -6.95 11.19 2.66
N ILE A 17 -5.80 10.52 2.55
CA ILE A 17 -5.34 9.94 1.28
C ILE A 17 -5.75 8.47 1.21
N ARG A 18 -6.43 8.10 0.14
CA ARG A 18 -6.76 6.73 -0.22
C ARG A 18 -5.62 6.07 -0.97
N VAL A 19 -5.25 4.87 -0.54
CA VAL A 19 -4.15 4.12 -1.15
C VAL A 19 -4.69 2.94 -1.96
N GLU A 20 -4.25 2.84 -3.21
CA GLU A 20 -4.52 1.73 -4.09
C GLU A 20 -3.20 1.13 -4.61
N PHE A 21 -3.19 -0.18 -4.82
CA PHE A 21 -2.01 -0.90 -5.30
C PHE A 21 -2.33 -1.60 -6.61
N THR A 22 -1.60 -1.27 -7.67
CA THR A 22 -1.79 -1.86 -9.01
C THR A 22 -0.51 -2.59 -9.43
N GLY A 23 -0.60 -3.82 -9.94
CA GLY A 23 0.58 -4.59 -10.39
C GLY A 23 0.54 -6.08 -10.05
N ARG A 24 1.66 -6.79 -10.21
CA ARG A 24 1.75 -8.24 -9.92
C ARG A 24 1.95 -8.49 -8.42
N SER A 25 0.84 -8.65 -7.71
CA SER A 25 0.86 -9.11 -6.31
C SER A 25 1.38 -10.54 -6.17
N GLN A 26 1.30 -11.38 -7.23
CA GLN A 26 1.75 -12.79 -7.21
C GLN A 26 3.24 -12.99 -6.90
N GLY A 27 4.10 -11.99 -7.13
CA GLY A 27 5.53 -12.05 -6.77
C GLY A 27 5.84 -11.60 -5.34
N LEU A 28 4.86 -11.01 -4.64
CA LEU A 28 5.08 -10.46 -3.31
C LEU A 28 4.97 -11.54 -2.22
N PRO A 29 5.83 -11.48 -1.19
CA PRO A 29 5.67 -12.24 0.04
C PRO A 29 4.27 -12.08 0.67
N LYS A 30 3.76 -13.14 1.31
CA LYS A 30 2.40 -13.15 1.91
C LYS A 30 2.19 -12.05 2.96
N ASN A 31 3.21 -11.73 3.75
CA ASN A 31 3.16 -10.65 4.74
C ASN A 31 2.96 -9.29 4.08
N VAL A 32 3.68 -9.02 2.98
CA VAL A 32 3.53 -7.76 2.23
C VAL A 32 2.11 -7.66 1.67
N ARG A 33 1.57 -8.72 1.06
CA ARG A 33 0.18 -8.69 0.56
C ARG A 33 -0.84 -8.35 1.65
N LYS A 34 -0.69 -8.94 2.84
CA LYS A 34 -1.57 -8.63 3.98
C LYS A 34 -1.45 -7.18 4.43
N ASP A 35 -0.24 -6.63 4.47
CA ASP A 35 -0.03 -5.22 4.82
C ASP A 35 -0.67 -4.29 3.77
N LEU A 36 -0.59 -4.63 2.48
CA LEU A 36 -1.23 -3.85 1.40
C LEU A 36 -2.76 -3.91 1.46
N GLU A 37 -3.34 -5.07 1.74
CA GLU A 37 -4.80 -5.20 1.94
C GLU A 37 -5.26 -4.41 3.17
N ALA A 38 -4.53 -4.52 4.29
CA ALA A 38 -4.85 -3.76 5.50
C ALA A 38 -4.79 -2.25 5.24
N ALA A 39 -3.79 -1.80 4.47
CA ALA A 39 -3.65 -0.40 4.07
C ALA A 39 -4.82 0.10 3.21
N ARG A 40 -5.25 -0.71 2.25
CA ARG A 40 -6.39 -0.40 1.39
C ARG A 40 -7.68 -0.31 2.20
N GLU A 41 -7.90 -1.24 3.12
CA GLU A 41 -9.09 -1.23 3.99
C GLU A 41 -9.08 -0.07 4.97
N LEU A 42 -7.92 0.30 5.52
CA LEU A 42 -7.80 1.43 6.44
C LEU A 42 -8.14 2.75 5.74
N THR A 43 -7.71 2.91 4.48
CA THR A 43 -7.85 4.16 3.72
C THR A 43 -9.02 4.16 2.74
N LYS A 44 -9.92 3.15 2.79
CA LYS A 44 -11.00 2.98 1.79
C LYS A 44 -12.03 4.13 1.80
N ASP A 45 -12.25 4.70 2.97
CA ASP A 45 -13.23 5.77 3.21
C ASP A 45 -12.63 7.16 2.95
N ASN A 46 -11.33 7.24 2.67
CA ASN A 46 -10.65 8.48 2.36
C ASN A 46 -11.00 8.95 0.94
N ALA A 47 -11.25 10.24 0.78
CA ALA A 47 -11.79 10.80 -0.48
C ALA A 47 -11.01 12.00 -1.02
N SER A 48 -10.17 12.64 -0.21
CA SER A 48 -9.41 13.82 -0.62
C SER A 48 -8.46 13.54 -1.79
N MET A 49 -7.73 12.43 -1.76
CA MET A 49 -6.76 12.08 -2.81
C MET A 49 -6.60 10.58 -2.97
N LEU A 50 -6.43 10.12 -4.21
CA LEU A 50 -6.13 8.72 -4.52
C LEU A 50 -4.68 8.58 -4.98
N VAL A 51 -3.88 7.81 -4.25
CA VAL A 51 -2.51 7.46 -4.62
C VAL A 51 -2.44 6.01 -5.07
N ASN A 52 -2.02 5.80 -6.31
CA ASN A 52 -1.86 4.48 -6.89
C ASN A 52 -0.38 4.05 -6.89
N PHE A 53 -0.04 3.05 -6.09
CA PHE A 53 1.28 2.46 -6.06
C PHE A 53 1.38 1.33 -7.08
N ALA A 54 2.20 1.54 -8.11
CA ALA A 54 2.51 0.52 -9.10
C ALA A 54 3.52 -0.49 -8.53
N VAL A 55 3.05 -1.62 -8.03
CA VAL A 55 3.92 -2.68 -7.48
C VAL A 55 4.31 -3.65 -8.60
N ASN A 56 5.34 -3.26 -9.36
CA ASN A 56 6.04 -4.16 -10.27
C ASN A 56 7.18 -4.83 -9.51
N TYR A 57 6.85 -5.85 -8.70
CA TYR A 57 7.85 -6.70 -8.06
C TYR A 57 8.48 -7.61 -9.12
N GLY A 58 9.36 -7.01 -9.93
CA GLY A 58 10.20 -7.67 -10.92
C GLY A 58 11.64 -7.18 -10.75
N SER A 59 12.53 -8.14 -10.45
CA SER A 59 14.00 -8.02 -10.32
C SER A 59 14.52 -7.30 -9.06
N ARG A 60 15.43 -7.87 -8.27
CA ARG A 60 16.59 -8.70 -8.66
C ARG A 60 16.89 -9.79 -7.61
N THR A 61 17.13 -11.01 -8.09
CA THR A 61 18.16 -11.89 -7.51
C THR A 61 19.53 -11.21 -7.68
#